data_AF-A0A7U9STK5-F1
#
_entry.id   AF-A0A7U9STK5-F1
#
_cell.length_a   1.000
_cell.length_b   1.000
_cell.length_c   1.000
_cell.angle_alpha   90.00
_cell.angle_beta   90.00
_cell.angle_gamma   90.00
#
_symmetry.space_group_name_H-M   'P 1'
#
loop_
_entity.id
_entity.type
_entity.pdbx_description
1 polymer ?
#
loop_
_entity_poly.entity_id
_entity_poly.type
_entity_poly.pdbx_seq_one_letter_code
_entity_poly.pdbx_strand_id
1 'polypeptide(L)'
;MCYKRIRFHFLSISILIFSLTLAGCSKDEILDQYNSVVQTAGNAALTSNFLLKGNRTYGEDCYTGTYTADYKDFSKTEYLFGGTSIERENGKDISVSCDLEITEGTAQVFWVSGSDDPVILLEATGSYSETITLPEGGNYIGVIGNNFTGHLEMNIE
;
A
#
# COMPACT_ATOMS: atom_id res chain seq x y z
N MET A 1 -22.62 5.47 71.23
CA MET A 1 -21.17 5.51 71.56
C MET A 1 -20.76 4.05 71.79
N CYS A 2 -19.87 3.43 71.03
CA CYS A 2 -18.51 3.85 70.76
C CYS A 2 -18.10 3.53 69.31
N TYR A 3 -17.43 4.50 68.71
CA TYR A 3 -16.89 4.51 67.36
C TYR A 3 -15.50 3.85 67.41
N LYS A 4 -15.13 3.02 66.45
CA LYS A 4 -13.72 2.90 66.07
C LYS A 4 -13.58 2.84 64.56
N ARG A 5 -13.03 3.94 64.05
CA ARG A 5 -12.74 4.26 62.68
C ARG A 5 -11.29 3.88 62.44
N ILE A 6 -11.00 3.03 61.47
CA ILE A 6 -9.71 3.08 60.75
C ILE A 6 -10.06 3.06 59.26
N ARG A 7 -9.74 4.19 58.62
CA ARG A 7 -9.73 4.39 57.17
C ARG A 7 -8.49 3.69 56.62
N PHE A 8 -8.58 3.08 55.44
CA PHE A 8 -7.75 3.51 54.32
C PHE A 8 -8.46 3.17 53.01
N HIS A 9 -8.47 4.18 52.15
CA HIS A 9 -9.10 4.24 50.84
C HIS A 9 -8.45 3.23 49.87
N PHE A 10 -9.22 2.66 48.93
CA PHE A 10 -9.06 3.01 47.52
C PHE A 10 -10.28 2.55 46.72
N LEU A 11 -10.83 3.52 46.01
CA LEU A 11 -11.88 3.46 45.02
C LEU A 11 -11.37 2.67 43.81
N SER A 12 -12.13 1.70 43.29
CA SER A 12 -12.01 1.33 41.88
C SER A 12 -13.39 0.94 41.35
N ILE A 13 -14.01 1.96 40.78
CA ILE A 13 -15.22 1.92 39.97
C ILE A 13 -14.78 1.57 38.54
N SER A 14 -15.49 0.61 37.94
CA SER A 14 -15.76 0.47 36.50
C SER A 14 -14.57 0.19 35.56
N ILE A 15 -14.71 -0.84 34.73
CA ILE A 15 -15.05 -0.70 33.31
C ILE A 15 -15.31 -2.10 32.76
N LEU A 16 -16.49 -2.25 32.15
CA LEU A 16 -16.92 -3.43 31.43
C LEU A 16 -15.92 -3.76 30.32
N ILE A 17 -15.49 -5.03 30.37
CA ILE A 17 -15.06 -5.92 29.29
C ILE A 17 -15.07 -5.24 27.91
N PHE A 18 -13.85 -4.93 27.49
CA PHE A 18 -13.43 -4.55 26.16
C PHE A 18 -13.75 -5.68 25.17
N SER A 19 -14.94 -5.65 24.57
CA SER A 19 -15.25 -6.40 23.36
C SER A 19 -14.99 -5.51 22.15
N LEU A 20 -13.71 -5.29 21.83
CA LEU A 20 -13.36 -4.96 20.46
C LEU A 20 -13.62 -6.22 19.66
N THR A 21 -14.71 -6.19 18.89
CA THR A 21 -14.94 -7.13 17.81
C THR A 21 -13.73 -7.05 16.88
N LEU A 22 -12.90 -8.09 16.90
CA LEU A 22 -11.98 -8.40 15.81
C LEU A 22 -12.84 -8.50 14.56
N ALA A 23 -12.90 -7.41 13.79
CA ALA A 23 -13.27 -7.49 12.39
C ALA A 23 -12.13 -8.27 11.73
N GLY A 24 -12.28 -9.59 11.71
CA GLY A 24 -11.48 -10.46 10.87
C GLY A 24 -11.79 -10.06 9.43
N CYS A 25 -11.01 -9.14 8.89
CA CYS A 25 -10.90 -8.96 7.45
C CYS A 25 -10.45 -10.32 6.92
N SER A 26 -11.37 -11.04 6.28
CA SER A 26 -11.07 -12.38 5.80
C SER A 26 -10.00 -12.25 4.71
N LYS A 27 -8.94 -13.06 4.82
CA LYS A 27 -7.91 -13.19 3.77
C LYS A 27 -8.48 -13.39 2.37
N ASP A 28 -9.72 -13.88 2.29
CA ASP A 28 -10.45 -14.16 1.06
C ASP A 28 -10.80 -12.87 0.27
N GLU A 29 -11.06 -11.75 0.95
CA GLU A 29 -11.40 -10.47 0.28
C GLU A 29 -10.17 -9.84 -0.39
N ILE A 30 -8.98 -10.03 0.19
CA ILE A 30 -7.70 -9.61 -0.38
C ILE A 30 -7.36 -10.47 -1.60
N LEU A 31 -7.64 -11.78 -1.56
CA LEU A 31 -7.39 -12.69 -2.67
C LEU A 31 -8.30 -12.39 -3.88
N ASP A 32 -9.55 -12.03 -3.64
CA ASP A 32 -10.48 -11.64 -4.71
C ASP A 32 -10.10 -10.30 -5.34
N GLN A 33 -9.63 -9.33 -4.55
CA GLN A 33 -9.05 -8.09 -5.09
C GLN A 33 -7.72 -8.33 -5.83
N TYR A 34 -6.89 -9.26 -5.36
CA TYR A 34 -5.65 -9.68 -6.02
C TYR A 34 -5.91 -10.23 -7.43
N ASN A 35 -6.93 -11.07 -7.60
CA ASN A 35 -7.35 -11.56 -8.91
C ASN A 35 -7.80 -10.44 -9.87
N SER A 36 -8.33 -9.33 -9.34
CA SER A 36 -8.71 -8.15 -10.16
C SER A 36 -7.50 -7.34 -10.64
N VAL A 37 -6.37 -7.37 -9.92
CA VAL A 37 -5.13 -6.70 -10.33
C VAL A 37 -4.55 -7.38 -11.57
N VAL A 38 -4.50 -8.73 -11.59
CA VAL A 38 -4.00 -9.55 -12.70
C VAL A 38 -4.73 -9.23 -14.02
N GLN A 39 -6.07 -9.14 -13.99
CA GLN A 39 -6.85 -8.84 -15.20
C GLN A 39 -6.71 -7.40 -15.70
N THR A 40 -6.36 -6.46 -14.81
CA THR A 40 -6.22 -5.03 -15.17
C THR A 40 -4.84 -4.72 -15.72
N ALA A 41 -3.80 -5.42 -15.25
CA ALA A 41 -2.40 -5.22 -15.69
C ALA A 41 -2.22 -5.37 -17.20
N GLY A 42 -2.92 -6.32 -17.83
CA GLY A 42 -2.91 -6.50 -19.29
C GLY A 42 -3.51 -5.33 -20.10
N ASN A 43 -4.21 -4.40 -19.45
CA ASN A 43 -4.90 -3.26 -20.07
C ASN A 43 -4.56 -1.90 -19.39
N ALA A 44 -3.55 -1.86 -18.52
CA ALA A 44 -3.35 -0.76 -17.57
C ALA A 44 -2.73 0.49 -18.22
N ALA A 45 -3.56 1.52 -18.41
CA ALA A 45 -3.08 2.89 -18.42
C ALA A 45 -2.76 3.30 -16.97
N LEU A 46 -1.65 4.01 -16.77
CA LEU A 46 -1.31 4.60 -15.47
C LEU A 46 -2.50 5.36 -14.89
N THR A 47 -2.71 5.29 -13.57
CA THR A 47 -3.75 6.08 -12.92
C THR A 47 -3.49 7.55 -13.23
N SER A 48 -4.50 8.24 -13.75
CA SER A 48 -4.35 9.65 -14.13
C SER A 48 -4.09 10.50 -12.88
N ASN A 49 -3.30 11.57 -13.02
CA ASN A 49 -2.93 12.42 -11.88
C ASN A 49 -4.14 13.00 -11.14
N PHE A 50 -5.27 13.21 -11.83
CA PHE A 50 -6.51 13.70 -11.22
C PHE A 50 -7.20 12.65 -10.33
N LEU A 51 -6.96 11.36 -10.59
CA LEU A 51 -7.55 10.26 -9.84
C LEU A 51 -6.64 9.75 -8.71
N LEU A 52 -5.35 10.08 -8.76
CA LEU A 52 -4.39 9.74 -7.71
C LEU A 52 -4.78 10.38 -6.37
N LYS A 53 -4.55 9.65 -5.28
CA LYS A 53 -4.60 10.20 -3.92
C LYS A 53 -3.39 11.06 -3.61
N GLY A 54 -2.23 10.66 -4.11
CA GLY A 54 -0.97 11.37 -3.91
C GLY A 54 -0.57 12.29 -5.05
N ASN A 55 0.62 12.85 -4.87
CA ASN A 55 1.31 13.62 -5.89
C ASN A 55 2.36 12.75 -6.57
N ARG A 56 2.24 12.56 -7.88
CA ARG A 56 3.24 11.91 -8.71
C ARG A 56 4.03 12.94 -9.52
N THR A 57 5.34 12.82 -9.52
CA THR A 57 6.24 13.52 -10.43
C THR A 57 7.01 12.50 -11.23
N TYR A 58 6.96 12.57 -12.56
CA TYR A 58 7.79 11.71 -13.40
C TYR A 58 9.24 12.17 -13.43
N GLY A 59 10.15 11.21 -13.55
CA GLY A 59 11.55 11.43 -13.83
C GLY A 59 11.79 11.62 -15.33
N GLU A 60 12.82 10.96 -15.85
CA GLU A 60 13.17 11.03 -17.28
C GLU A 60 12.10 10.38 -18.17
N ASP A 61 11.35 9.43 -17.61
CA ASP A 61 10.24 8.74 -18.28
C ASP A 61 9.13 8.33 -17.32
N CYS A 62 8.16 7.56 -17.83
CA CYS A 62 7.01 7.10 -17.06
C CYS A 62 7.31 5.94 -16.08
N TYR A 63 8.53 5.38 -16.10
CA TYR A 63 8.96 4.33 -15.17
C TYR A 63 9.65 4.90 -13.92
N THR A 64 10.12 6.14 -13.98
CA THR A 64 10.92 6.78 -12.92
C THR A 64 10.19 7.99 -12.33
N GLY A 65 10.63 8.40 -11.15
CA GLY A 65 10.12 9.58 -10.46
C GLY A 65 9.71 9.33 -9.01
N THR A 66 8.93 10.25 -8.46
CA THR A 66 8.52 10.23 -7.06
C THR A 66 7.01 10.20 -6.90
N TYR A 67 6.55 9.54 -5.85
CA TYR A 67 5.16 9.52 -5.45
C TYR A 67 5.04 9.61 -3.93
N THR A 68 4.14 10.49 -3.46
CA THR A 68 3.85 10.62 -2.03
C THR A 68 2.34 10.76 -1.82
N ALA A 69 1.77 9.98 -0.93
CA ALA A 69 0.35 9.97 -0.63
C ALA A 69 0.05 9.70 0.84
N ASP A 70 -0.89 10.46 1.39
CA ASP A 70 -1.61 10.12 2.61
C ASP A 70 -2.96 9.51 2.25
N TYR A 71 -3.17 8.25 2.61
CA TYR A 71 -4.39 7.52 2.37
C TYR A 71 -5.33 7.58 3.56
N LYS A 72 -6.62 7.63 3.26
CA LYS A 72 -7.70 7.51 4.23
C LYS A 72 -8.81 6.67 3.65
N ASP A 73 -9.13 5.56 4.32
CA ASP A 73 -10.19 4.62 3.95
C ASP A 73 -10.08 4.18 2.47
N PHE A 74 -8.86 3.92 1.99
CA PHE A 74 -8.58 3.63 0.59
C PHE A 74 -8.77 2.14 0.27
N SER A 75 -9.68 1.83 -0.65
CA SER A 75 -10.02 0.45 -1.05
C SER A 75 -9.98 0.26 -2.58
N LYS A 76 -8.91 0.73 -3.22
CA LYS A 76 -8.72 0.69 -4.68
C LYS A 76 -7.29 0.32 -5.05
N THR A 77 -6.98 0.35 -6.34
CA THR A 77 -5.64 0.17 -6.90
C THR A 77 -5.21 1.45 -7.61
N GLU A 78 -3.95 1.85 -7.45
CA GLU A 78 -3.31 2.91 -8.20
C GLU A 78 -2.07 2.39 -8.92
N TYR A 79 -2.01 2.59 -10.25
CA TYR A 79 -0.83 2.30 -11.07
C TYR A 79 0.00 3.58 -11.19
N LEU A 80 1.16 3.57 -10.53
CA LEU A 80 1.96 4.77 -10.25
C LEU A 80 3.01 5.00 -11.34
N PHE A 81 3.76 3.96 -11.70
CA PHE A 81 4.82 4.05 -12.71
C PHE A 81 4.74 2.85 -13.63
N GLY A 82 5.19 3.01 -14.87
CA GLY A 82 5.14 1.93 -15.84
C GLY A 82 4.83 2.37 -17.26
N GLY A 83 4.74 1.38 -18.13
CA GLY A 83 4.50 1.57 -19.55
C GLY A 83 4.68 0.27 -20.32
N THR A 84 4.61 0.37 -21.64
CA THR A 84 4.78 -0.75 -22.59
C THR A 84 5.97 -0.58 -23.52
N SER A 85 6.86 0.38 -23.21
CA SER A 85 8.02 0.68 -24.06
C SER A 85 8.93 -0.53 -24.20
N ILE A 86 9.06 -1.02 -25.44
CA ILE A 86 9.87 -2.19 -25.79
C ILE A 86 11.37 -1.87 -25.68
N GLU A 87 11.76 -0.62 -26.00
CA GLU A 87 13.13 -0.14 -25.89
C GLU A 87 13.16 1.16 -25.07
N ARG A 88 13.38 1.03 -23.76
CA ARG A 88 13.60 2.16 -22.86
C ARG A 88 15.03 2.68 -23.05
N GLU A 89 15.18 3.97 -23.38
CA GLU A 89 16.48 4.61 -23.65
C GLU A 89 17.44 4.50 -22.45
N ASN A 90 16.89 4.53 -21.24
CA ASN A 90 17.63 4.47 -19.98
C ASN A 90 17.99 3.04 -19.52
N GLY A 91 17.84 2.06 -20.41
CA GLY A 91 18.05 0.65 -20.09
C GLY A 91 16.88 0.03 -19.33
N LYS A 92 17.01 -1.25 -19.01
CA LYS A 92 15.93 -2.06 -18.43
C LYS A 92 15.91 -2.05 -16.91
N ASP A 93 16.98 -1.60 -16.26
CA ASP A 93 17.05 -1.59 -14.80
C ASP A 93 16.43 -0.31 -14.25
N ILE A 94 15.62 -0.46 -13.20
CA ILE A 94 15.11 0.62 -12.36
C ILE A 94 15.40 0.32 -10.90
N SER A 95 15.79 1.33 -10.14
CA SER A 95 15.99 1.23 -8.69
C SER A 95 14.74 1.71 -7.98
N VAL A 96 14.02 0.78 -7.35
CA VAL A 96 12.77 1.08 -6.65
C VAL A 96 13.05 1.21 -5.17
N SER A 97 12.57 2.28 -4.57
CA SER A 97 12.55 2.48 -3.12
C SER A 97 11.18 2.96 -2.67
N CYS A 98 10.68 2.43 -1.56
CA CYS A 98 9.47 2.95 -0.95
C CYS A 98 9.45 2.75 0.57
N ASP A 99 8.73 3.66 1.23
CA ASP A 99 8.39 3.63 2.64
C ASP A 99 6.86 3.56 2.75
N LEU A 100 6.37 2.50 3.38
CA LEU A 100 4.94 2.26 3.61
C LEU A 100 4.67 2.33 5.10
N GLU A 101 3.69 3.14 5.49
CA GLU A 101 3.13 3.16 6.83
C GLU A 101 1.66 2.77 6.76
N ILE A 102 1.28 1.69 7.44
CA ILE A 102 -0.11 1.25 7.57
C ILE A 102 -0.57 1.52 9.00
N THR A 103 -1.54 2.42 9.16
CA THR A 103 -2.21 2.69 10.44
C THR A 103 -3.47 1.83 10.58
N GLU A 104 -4.25 1.68 9.51
CA GLU A 104 -5.47 0.85 9.46
C GLU A 104 -5.61 0.15 8.11
N GLY A 105 -6.35 -0.96 8.08
CA GLY A 105 -6.59 -1.76 6.88
C GLY A 105 -5.34 -2.52 6.42
N THR A 106 -5.27 -2.78 5.11
CA THR A 106 -4.13 -3.45 4.46
C THR A 106 -3.72 -2.72 3.20
N ALA A 107 -2.43 -2.69 2.91
CA ALA A 107 -1.88 -2.15 1.66
C ALA A 107 -0.77 -3.05 1.12
N GLN A 108 -0.66 -3.15 -0.20
CA GLN A 108 0.42 -3.85 -0.88
C GLN A 108 0.97 -2.97 -2.00
N VAL A 109 2.27 -2.71 -1.96
CA VAL A 109 3.04 -2.18 -3.08
C VAL A 109 3.44 -3.37 -3.96
N PHE A 110 3.13 -3.29 -5.25
CA PHE A 110 3.34 -4.39 -6.18
C PHE A 110 4.03 -3.93 -7.46
N TRP A 111 4.67 -4.88 -8.11
CA TRP A 111 5.12 -4.80 -9.50
C TRP A 111 4.45 -5.92 -10.30
N VAL A 112 3.96 -5.60 -11.50
CA VAL A 112 3.38 -6.56 -12.43
C VAL A 112 4.01 -6.42 -13.80
N SER A 113 4.28 -7.55 -14.45
CA SER A 113 4.83 -7.61 -15.79
C SER A 113 3.94 -8.43 -16.72
N GLY A 114 3.51 -7.83 -17.83
CA GLY A 114 2.66 -8.47 -18.82
C GLY A 114 1.38 -9.06 -18.22
N SER A 115 1.21 -10.37 -18.41
CA SER A 115 0.10 -11.16 -17.88
C SER A 115 0.49 -12.01 -16.66
N ASP A 116 1.68 -11.79 -16.11
CA ASP A 116 2.17 -12.55 -14.97
C ASP A 116 1.49 -12.10 -13.67
N ASP A 117 1.56 -12.95 -12.65
CA ASP A 117 1.05 -12.61 -11.32
C ASP A 117 1.87 -11.46 -10.69
N PRO A 118 1.22 -10.48 -10.03
CA PRO A 118 1.91 -9.39 -9.36
C PRO A 118 2.91 -9.89 -8.30
N VAL A 119 4.12 -9.36 -8.37
CA VAL A 119 5.15 -9.48 -7.34
C VAL A 119 4.88 -8.45 -6.25
N ILE A 120 4.75 -8.90 -5.01
CA ILE A 120 4.59 -8.00 -3.85
C ILE A 120 5.95 -7.51 -3.41
N LEU A 121 6.15 -6.19 -3.47
CA LEU A 121 7.40 -5.53 -3.05
C LEU A 121 7.37 -5.24 -1.54
N LEU A 122 6.22 -4.78 -1.03
CA LEU A 122 6.04 -4.43 0.38
C LEU A 122 4.56 -4.52 0.77
N GLU A 123 4.23 -5.20 1.87
CA GLU A 123 2.84 -5.38 2.33
C GLU A 123 2.63 -5.16 3.84
N ALA A 124 3.66 -4.65 4.51
CA ALA A 124 3.65 -4.30 5.91
C ALA A 124 4.39 -2.96 6.10
N THR A 125 4.10 -2.29 7.21
CA THR A 125 4.82 -1.05 7.57
C THR A 125 6.33 -1.28 7.58
N GLY A 126 7.06 -0.46 6.83
CA GLY A 126 8.50 -0.60 6.67
C GLY A 126 9.00 0.06 5.39
N SER A 127 10.22 -0.33 5.00
CA SER A 127 10.91 0.19 3.83
C SER A 127 11.30 -0.96 2.90
N TYR A 128 11.27 -0.69 1.60
CA TYR A 128 11.76 -1.58 0.54
C TYR A 128 12.75 -0.83 -0.34
N SER A 129 13.83 -1.49 -0.75
CA SER A 129 14.72 -0.95 -1.78
C SER A 129 15.44 -2.08 -2.53
N GLU A 130 15.15 -2.20 -3.83
CA GLU A 130 15.83 -3.14 -4.72
C GLU A 130 15.87 -2.60 -6.17
N THR A 131 16.78 -3.16 -6.97
CA THR A 131 16.82 -2.94 -8.41
C THR A 131 15.99 -4.01 -9.11
N ILE A 132 15.07 -3.59 -9.98
CA ILE A 132 14.22 -4.45 -10.81
C ILE A 132 14.67 -4.32 -12.26
N THR A 133 14.94 -5.46 -12.91
CA THR A 133 15.17 -5.53 -14.36
C THR A 133 13.85 -5.74 -15.08
N LEU A 134 13.41 -4.75 -15.84
CA LEU A 134 12.16 -4.78 -16.61
C LEU A 134 12.28 -5.77 -17.80
N PRO A 135 11.51 -6.87 -17.83
CA PRO A 135 11.40 -7.72 -19.00
C PRO A 135 10.62 -7.02 -20.13
N GLU A 136 10.57 -7.65 -21.29
CA GLU A 136 9.77 -7.15 -22.41
C GLU A 136 8.28 -7.17 -22.10
N GLY A 137 7.55 -6.18 -22.61
CA GLY A 137 6.11 -6.04 -22.41
C GLY A 137 5.76 -4.90 -21.45
N GLY A 138 4.50 -4.92 -20.99
CA GLY A 138 3.99 -3.92 -20.05
C GLY A 138 4.57 -4.15 -18.66
N ASN A 139 5.14 -3.12 -18.04
CA ASN A 139 5.63 -3.21 -16.67
C ASN A 139 5.03 -2.08 -15.85
N TYR A 140 4.46 -2.41 -14.69
CA TYR A 140 3.75 -1.43 -13.87
C TYR A 140 4.01 -1.65 -12.39
N ILE A 141 4.26 -0.55 -11.69
CA ILE A 141 4.41 -0.50 -10.24
C ILE A 141 3.21 0.28 -9.69
N GLY A 142 2.63 -0.24 -8.62
CA GLY A 142 1.42 0.31 -8.04
C GLY A 142 1.23 -0.02 -6.58
N VAL A 143 0.13 0.47 -6.04
CA VAL A 143 -0.33 0.17 -4.69
C VAL A 143 -1.80 -0.23 -4.73
N ILE A 144 -2.15 -1.28 -3.99
CA ILE A 144 -3.52 -1.67 -3.72
C ILE A 144 -3.79 -1.56 -2.23
N GLY A 145 -4.96 -1.05 -1.86
CA GLY A 145 -5.42 -0.99 -0.48
C GLY A 145 -6.77 -1.65 -0.30
N ASN A 146 -7.01 -2.13 0.93
CA ASN A 146 -8.32 -2.50 1.43
C ASN A 146 -8.53 -1.80 2.79
N ASN A 147 -9.42 -0.80 2.79
CA ASN A 147 -9.67 0.11 3.90
C ASN A 147 -8.37 0.73 4.45
N PHE A 148 -7.42 1.00 3.56
CA PHE A 148 -6.09 1.47 3.90
C PHE A 148 -6.13 2.92 4.37
N THR A 149 -5.64 3.13 5.59
CA THR A 149 -5.28 4.46 6.11
C THR A 149 -3.81 4.42 6.52
N GLY A 150 -3.04 5.41 6.05
CA GLY A 150 -1.59 5.46 6.26
C GLY A 150 -0.88 6.30 5.21
N HIS A 151 0.42 6.04 5.03
CA HIS A 151 1.29 6.83 4.16
C HIS A 151 2.08 5.94 3.20
N LEU A 152 2.32 6.43 1.98
CA LEU A 152 3.27 5.84 1.04
C LEU A 152 4.15 6.93 0.46
N GLU A 153 5.46 6.74 0.57
CA GLU A 153 6.48 7.47 -0.17
C GLU A 153 7.22 6.49 -1.09
N MET A 154 7.44 6.87 -2.35
CA MET A 154 8.09 6.05 -3.35
C MET A 154 9.01 6.89 -4.22
N ASN A 155 10.20 6.37 -4.50
CA ASN A 155 11.17 6.94 -5.43
C ASN A 155 11.70 5.83 -6.35
N ILE A 156 11.69 6.10 -7.66
CA ILE A 156 12.21 5.20 -8.69
C ILE A 156 13.21 5.93 -9.58
N GLU A 157 14.41 5.37 -9.72
CA GLU A 157 15.53 5.90 -10.53
C GLU A 157 15.91 4.96 -11.69
#